data_AF-A0A259CVY7-F1
#
_entry.id   AF-A0A259CVY7-F1
#
_cell.length_a   1.000
_cell.length_b   1.000
_cell.length_c   1.000
_cell.angle_alpha   90.00
_cell.angle_beta   90.00
_cell.angle_gamma   90.00
#
_symmetry.space_group_name_H-M   'P 1'
#
loop_
_entity.id
_entity.type
_entity.pdbx_description
1 polymer ?
#
loop_
_entity_poly.entity_id
_entity_poly.type
_entity_poly.pdbx_seq_one_letter_code
_entity_poly.pdbx_strand_id
1 'polypeptide(L)'
;ALETVAEKWLATIAPATAADVNPFSGAMSLVVEPRLSSATRWYVTADPGEIDGLEFAYLSGNEGPQVESRSGWDVDGVEIRVILDFGAGFIDHRGWFQNAGA
;
A
#
# COMPACT_ATOMS: atom_id res chain seq x y z
N ALA A 1 -14.34 -2.25 -12.25
CA ALA A 1 -14.35 -3.31 -13.29
C ALA A 1 -13.34 -4.42 -12.99
N LEU A 2 -12.07 -4.10 -12.68
CA LEU A 2 -11.04 -5.11 -12.33
C LEU A 2 -11.30 -5.80 -10.99
N GLU A 3 -11.92 -5.12 -10.03
CA GLU A 3 -12.32 -5.67 -8.73
C GLU A 3 -13.17 -6.94 -8.87
N THR A 4 -14.28 -6.88 -9.62
CA THR A 4 -15.15 -8.05 -9.86
C THR A 4 -14.45 -9.19 -10.61
N VAL A 5 -13.41 -8.88 -11.39
CA VAL A 5 -12.60 -9.92 -12.03
C VAL A 5 -11.70 -10.60 -11.00
N ALA A 6 -11.07 -9.82 -10.11
CA ALA A 6 -10.23 -10.35 -9.05
C ALA A 6 -11.03 -11.15 -8.00
N GLU A 7 -12.25 -10.71 -7.65
CA GLU A 7 -13.17 -11.47 -6.78
C GLU A 7 -13.44 -12.88 -7.34
N LYS A 8 -13.60 -13.01 -8.66
CA LYS A 8 -13.79 -14.33 -9.30
C LYS A 8 -12.55 -15.21 -9.21
N TRP A 9 -11.35 -14.65 -9.22
CA TRP A 9 -10.11 -15.42 -9.08
C TRP A 9 -9.93 -15.97 -7.66
N LEU A 10 -10.42 -15.25 -6.66
CA LEU A 10 -10.31 -15.62 -5.25
C LEU A 10 -11.51 -16.43 -4.74
N ALA A 11 -12.56 -16.57 -5.55
CA ALA A 11 -13.75 -17.31 -5.18
C ALA A 11 -13.42 -18.78 -4.90
N THR A 12 -13.78 -19.24 -3.69
CA THR A 12 -13.73 -20.66 -3.37
C THR A 12 -14.86 -21.38 -4.09
N ILE A 13 -14.51 -22.32 -4.97
CA ILE A 13 -15.46 -23.14 -5.74
C ILE A 13 -15.26 -24.62 -5.41
N ALA A 14 -16.30 -25.43 -5.62
CA ALA A 14 -16.24 -26.88 -5.50
C ALA A 14 -16.00 -27.50 -6.90
N PRO A 15 -14.77 -27.90 -7.26
CA PRO A 15 -14.48 -28.46 -8.57
C PRO A 15 -15.05 -29.88 -8.71
N ALA A 16 -15.43 -30.25 -9.94
CA ALA A 16 -15.95 -31.58 -10.24
C ALA A 16 -14.85 -32.67 -10.27
N THR A 17 -13.60 -32.28 -10.53
CA THR A 17 -12.45 -33.18 -10.56
C THR A 17 -11.33 -32.65 -9.66
N ALA A 18 -10.48 -33.56 -9.18
CA ALA A 18 -9.31 -33.19 -8.37
C ALA A 18 -8.28 -32.35 -9.16
N ALA A 19 -8.24 -32.48 -10.49
CA ALA A 19 -7.31 -31.74 -11.34
C ALA A 19 -7.65 -30.24 -11.44
N ASP A 20 -8.91 -29.88 -11.20
CA ASP A 20 -9.40 -28.49 -11.28
C ASP A 20 -9.40 -27.77 -9.92
N VAL A 21 -8.87 -28.40 -8.88
CA VAL A 21 -8.77 -27.80 -7.54
C VAL A 21 -7.74 -26.69 -7.54
N ASN A 22 -8.16 -25.49 -7.16
CA ASN A 22 -7.24 -24.38 -6.89
C ASN A 22 -6.52 -24.62 -5.54
N PRO A 23 -5.21 -24.89 -5.51
CA PRO A 23 -4.49 -25.12 -4.26
C PRO A 23 -4.34 -23.86 -3.41
N PHE A 24 -4.54 -22.67 -3.98
CA PHE A 24 -4.43 -21.39 -3.29
C PHE A 24 -5.78 -20.83 -2.82
N SER A 25 -6.85 -21.63 -2.91
CA SER A 25 -8.19 -21.21 -2.49
C SER A 25 -8.18 -20.80 -1.02
N GLY A 26 -8.56 -19.54 -0.74
CA GLY A 26 -8.58 -18.99 0.62
C GLY A 26 -7.23 -18.54 1.18
N ALA A 27 -6.13 -18.67 0.41
CA ALA A 27 -4.80 -18.23 0.85
C ALA A 27 -4.56 -16.72 0.68
N MET A 28 -5.41 -16.03 -0.10
CA MET A 28 -5.23 -14.63 -0.48
C MET A 28 -6.50 -13.83 -0.18
N SER A 29 -6.32 -12.55 0.16
CA SER A 29 -7.40 -11.58 0.33
C SER A 29 -7.32 -10.50 -0.76
N LEU A 30 -8.49 -9.99 -1.18
CA LEU A 30 -8.56 -8.90 -2.16
C LEU A 30 -8.37 -7.55 -1.46
N VAL A 31 -7.46 -6.74 -1.97
CA VAL A 31 -7.32 -5.33 -1.60
C VAL A 31 -7.58 -4.47 -2.82
N VAL A 32 -8.44 -3.46 -2.67
CA VAL A 32 -8.86 -2.57 -3.76
C VAL A 32 -8.26 -1.18 -3.52
N GLU A 33 -7.40 -0.72 -4.43
CA GLU A 33 -6.76 0.60 -4.40
C GLU A 33 -7.06 1.38 -5.70
N PRO A 34 -7.92 2.42 -5.65
CA PRO A 34 -8.32 3.19 -6.83
C PRO A 34 -7.17 3.88 -7.57
N ARG A 35 -6.06 4.18 -6.89
CA ARG A 35 -4.88 4.82 -7.51
C ARG A 35 -4.10 3.88 -8.42
N LEU A 36 -4.29 2.56 -8.33
CA LEU A 36 -3.71 1.58 -9.25
C LEU A 36 -4.53 1.53 -10.54
N SER A 37 -4.23 2.44 -11.47
CA SER A 37 -5.06 2.70 -12.65
C SER A 37 -4.76 1.82 -13.87
N SER A 38 -3.71 1.00 -13.83
CA SER A 38 -3.30 0.19 -14.98
C SER A 38 -4.22 -1.02 -15.16
N ALA A 39 -4.70 -1.23 -16.38
CA ALA A 39 -5.58 -2.35 -16.71
C ALA A 39 -4.86 -3.71 -16.83
N THR A 40 -3.53 -3.70 -17.02
CA THR A 40 -2.72 -4.91 -17.27
C THR A 40 -1.77 -5.24 -16.12
N ARG A 41 -1.63 -4.34 -15.15
CA ARG A 41 -0.79 -4.57 -13.99
C ARG A 41 -1.56 -5.24 -12.87
N TRP A 42 -0.96 -6.25 -12.27
CA TRP A 42 -1.43 -6.90 -11.06
C TRP A 42 -0.33 -6.87 -10.00
N TYR A 43 -0.77 -6.94 -8.75
CA TYR A 43 0.05 -6.70 -7.57
C TYR A 43 -0.24 -7.80 -6.55
N VAL A 44 0.80 -8.28 -5.89
CA VAL A 44 0.70 -9.24 -4.79
C VAL A 44 1.63 -8.78 -3.69
N THR A 45 1.14 -8.81 -2.46
CA THR A 45 1.94 -8.52 -1.27
C THR A 45 1.92 -9.73 -0.34
N ALA A 46 3.03 -9.98 0.35
CA ALA A 46 3.04 -10.88 1.50
C ALA A 46 2.26 -10.26 2.66
N ASP A 47 1.89 -11.09 3.63
CA ASP A 47 1.39 -10.60 4.92
C ASP A 47 2.51 -9.78 5.61
N PRO A 48 2.28 -8.52 5.99
CA PRO A 48 3.28 -7.71 6.71
C PRO A 48 3.69 -8.33 8.05
N GLY A 49 2.88 -9.22 8.64
CA GLY A 49 3.26 -10.01 9.82
C GLY A 49 4.27 -11.13 9.53
N GLU A 50 4.43 -11.53 8.27
CA GLU A 50 5.38 -12.57 7.84
C GLU A 50 6.64 -11.97 7.20
N ILE A 51 6.48 -10.96 6.34
CA ILE A 51 7.58 -10.25 5.68
C ILE A 51 7.35 -8.75 5.78
N ASP A 52 8.28 -8.07 6.46
CA ASP A 52 8.30 -6.61 6.46
C ASP A 52 8.84 -6.10 5.11
N GLY A 53 7.93 -5.62 4.27
CA GLY A 53 8.24 -5.20 2.91
C GLY A 53 8.40 -3.68 2.77
N LEU A 54 7.50 -2.91 3.40
CA LEU A 54 7.40 -1.45 3.29
C LEU A 54 7.50 -0.84 4.67
N GLU A 55 8.57 -0.09 4.91
CA GLU A 55 8.81 0.58 6.18
C GLU A 55 8.67 2.10 6.01
N PHE A 56 8.21 2.76 7.07
CA PHE A 56 8.27 4.21 7.20
C PHE A 56 8.77 4.61 8.59
N ALA A 57 9.44 5.75 8.67
CA ALA A 57 10.01 6.26 9.90
C ALA A 57 9.90 7.78 9.97
N TYR A 58 9.81 8.28 11.20
CA TYR A 58 9.97 9.69 11.53
C TYR A 58 11.32 9.91 12.22
N LEU A 59 11.80 11.16 12.25
CA LEU A 59 12.95 11.51 13.06
C LEU A 59 12.61 11.36 14.55
N SER A 60 13.46 10.65 15.29
CA SER A 60 13.28 10.45 16.74
C SER A 60 13.14 11.78 17.47
N GLY A 61 12.08 11.92 18.27
CA GLY A 61 11.77 13.14 19.02
C GLY A 61 10.99 14.19 18.21
N ASN A 62 10.81 13.98 16.91
CA ASN A 62 10.03 14.81 16.00
C ASN A 62 9.05 13.93 15.20
N GLU A 63 8.24 13.11 15.88
CA GLU A 63 7.28 12.22 15.23
C GLU A 63 6.11 13.01 14.62
N GLY A 64 6.20 13.28 13.32
CA GLY A 64 5.17 13.94 12.52
C GLY A 64 5.40 15.43 12.29
N PRO A 65 4.43 16.13 11.65
CA PRO A 65 4.60 17.50 11.22
C PRO A 65 4.74 18.46 12.41
N GLN A 66 5.84 19.21 12.46
CA GLN A 66 6.07 20.28 13.43
C GLN A 66 5.56 21.59 12.83
N VAL A 67 4.58 22.21 13.49
CA VAL A 67 3.93 23.43 13.02
C VAL A 67 4.28 24.59 13.96
N GLU A 68 4.98 25.58 13.42
CA GLU A 68 5.29 26.83 14.08
C GLU A 68 4.48 27.96 13.42
N SER A 69 3.95 28.89 14.21
CA SER A 69 3.25 30.06 13.67
C SER A 69 3.73 31.35 14.33
N ARG A 70 3.83 32.42 13.53
CA ARG A 70 4.27 33.74 13.98
C ARG A 70 3.35 34.81 13.39
N SER A 71 2.80 35.66 14.25
CA SER A 71 2.09 36.86 13.79
C SER A 71 3.10 37.90 13.27
N GLY A 72 2.81 38.48 12.11
CA GLY A 72 3.60 39.54 11.51
C GLY A 72 3.52 40.85 12.29
N TRP A 73 4.63 41.60 12.31
CA TRP A 73 4.68 42.96 12.87
C TRP A 73 4.65 44.03 11.76
N ASP A 74 5.37 43.78 10.66
CA ASP A 74 5.43 44.70 9.52
C ASP A 74 4.23 44.55 8.57
N VAL A 75 3.57 43.39 8.59
CA VAL A 75 2.40 43.06 7.79
C VAL A 75 1.39 42.34 8.67
N ASP A 76 0.12 42.75 8.60
CA ASP A 76 -0.98 42.06 9.28
C ASP A 76 -1.23 40.70 8.60
N GLY A 77 -0.68 39.65 9.20
CA GLY A 77 -0.70 38.29 8.66
C GLY A 77 -0.07 37.28 9.62
N VAL A 78 -0.23 35.99 9.32
CA VAL A 78 0.36 34.89 10.09
C VAL A 78 1.30 34.12 9.17
N GLU A 79 2.55 34.00 9.59
CA GLU A 79 3.53 33.10 8.97
C GLU A 79 3.39 31.72 9.62
N ILE A 80 3.32 30.67 8.80
CA ILE A 80 3.26 29.28 9.27
C ILE A 80 4.44 28.54 8.66
N ARG A 81 5.24 27.90 9.52
CA ARG A 81 6.34 27.01 9.13
C ARG A 81 5.96 25.59 9.52
N VAL A 82 6.07 24.68 8.55
CA VAL A 82 5.86 23.25 8.76
C VAL A 82 7.15 22.52 8.44
N ILE A 83 7.63 21.70 9.37
CA ILE A 83 8.78 20.81 9.19
C ILE A 83 8.30 19.38 9.33
N LEU A 84 8.70 18.51 8.41
CA LEU A 84 8.44 17.09 8.53
C LEU A 84 9.66 16.30 8.05
N ASP A 85 10.26 15.56 8.98
CA ASP A 85 11.28 14.57 8.68
C ASP A 85 10.60 13.20 8.56
N PHE A 86 10.52 12.69 7.34
CA PHE A 86 9.85 11.43 7.02
C PHE A 86 10.66 10.64 6.00
N GLY A 87 10.88 9.36 6.29
CA GLY A 87 11.48 8.40 5.37
C GLY A 87 10.52 7.24 5.15
N ALA A 88 10.46 6.74 3.91
CA ALA A 88 9.77 5.50 3.60
C ALA A 88 10.50 4.76 2.48
N GLY A 89 10.44 3.43 2.52
CA GLY A 89 11.12 2.61 1.53
C GLY A 89 10.76 1.14 1.60
N PHE A 90 11.03 0.43 0.51
CA PHE A 90 10.95 -1.02 0.49
C PHE A 90 12.25 -1.61 1.02
N ILE A 91 12.16 -2.44 2.04
CA ILE A 91 13.32 -3.04 2.70
C ILE A 91 13.56 -4.49 2.28
N ASP A 92 12.52 -5.17 1.76
CA ASP A 92 12.61 -6.55 1.28
C ASP A 92 11.93 -6.71 -0.09
N HIS A 93 12.67 -7.26 -1.04
CA HIS A 93 12.20 -7.54 -2.40
C HIS A 93 11.16 -8.67 -2.49
N ARG A 94 11.05 -9.52 -1.45
CA ARG A 94 10.16 -10.68 -1.42
C ARG A 94 8.73 -10.32 -1.05
N GLY A 95 8.55 -9.23 -0.32
CA GLY A 95 7.26 -8.86 0.24
C GLY A 95 6.30 -8.25 -0.77
N TRP A 96 6.81 -7.67 -1.86
CA TRP A 96 5.99 -6.94 -2.84
C TRP A 96 6.39 -7.31 -4.25
N PHE A 97 5.39 -7.71 -5.05
CA PHE A 97 5.58 -8.02 -6.45
C PHE A 97 4.56 -7.28 -7.32
N GLN A 98 5.05 -6.81 -8.47
CA GLN A 98 4.25 -6.21 -9.52
C GLN A 98 4.69 -6.80 -10.87
N ASN A 99 3.75 -7.20 -11.72
CA ASN A 99 4.11 -7.54 -13.10
C ASN A 99 4.38 -6.29 -13.95
N ALA A 100 5.14 -6.45 -15.03
CA ALA A 100 5.48 -5.34 -15.93
C ALA A 100 4.28 -4.76 -16.71
N GLY A 101 3.10 -5.41 -16.65
CA GLY A 101 1.95 -5.14 -17.51
C GLY A 101 2.15 -5.84 -18.85
N ALA A 102 1.58 -7.04 -18.99
CA ALA A 102 1.56 -7.81 -20.24
C ALA A 102 0.12 -8.09 -20.63
#